data_AF-A0A9N9NCL4-F1
#
_entry.id   AF-A0A9N9NCL4-F1
#
_cell.length_a   1.000
_cell.length_b   1.000
_cell.length_c   1.000
_cell.angle_alpha   90.00
_cell.angle_beta   90.00
_cell.angle_gamma   90.00
#
_symmetry.space_group_name_H-M   'P 1'
#
loop_
_entity.id
_entity.type
_entity.pdbx_description
1 polymer ?
#
loop_
_entity_poly.entity_id
_entity_poly.type
_entity_poly.pdbx_seq_one_letter_code
_entity_poly.pdbx_strand_id
1 'polypeptide(L)'
;MEQILPLTPIMLSQNVIMIIAEYNTLINTRWYENWSLRNTLQTDEDRDIFECVQIVSRNFFNESNELNEDTFVHRYCHQILEEIFGKTDFALVWANGESKSSKERWALDGNNHGRKPDFRVLEKIDDANREFLFGEIKPSAYTDIISKSVIKLAEFMKGSLDLIINRCDYIVSIEIYGILICGDIIKIFNIDLAYDGLYHCSLLLKILLSTENLNFLNIVTVVKIYNQCSKFISTTIIIFKSFLLLEIEFVTKKNTRTDSQSLGDNML
;
A
#
# COMPACT_ATOMS: atom_id res chain seq x y z
N MET A 1 25.86 7.24 10.29
CA MET A 1 25.22 8.08 9.27
C MET A 1 25.15 7.23 8.01
N GLU A 2 24.18 6.31 7.96
CA GLU A 2 23.97 5.46 6.79
C GLU A 2 23.16 6.25 5.76
N GLN A 3 23.68 6.35 4.55
CA GLN A 3 22.97 6.95 3.42
C GLN A 3 21.76 6.08 3.09
N ILE A 4 20.56 6.64 3.23
CA ILE A 4 19.34 6.10 2.63
C ILE A 4 19.57 6.16 1.11
N LEU A 5 19.73 4.99 0.48
CA LEU A 5 19.85 4.90 -0.97
C LEU A 5 18.55 5.44 -1.61
N PRO A 6 18.63 6.27 -2.65
CA PRO A 6 17.46 6.58 -3.46
C PRO A 6 16.92 5.28 -4.06
N LEU A 7 15.59 5.16 -4.12
CA LEU A 7 14.85 4.05 -4.73
C LEU A 7 15.45 3.66 -6.08
N THR A 8 16.31 2.65 -6.10
CA THR A 8 16.74 2.01 -7.33
C THR A 8 15.56 1.18 -7.83
N PRO A 9 15.03 1.42 -9.04
CA PRO A 9 14.03 0.56 -9.62
C PRO A 9 14.63 -0.85 -9.70
N ILE A 10 14.06 -1.81 -8.98
CA ILE A 10 14.44 -3.23 -9.11
C ILE A 10 14.28 -3.57 -10.59
N MET A 11 15.35 -3.75 -11.35
CA MET A 11 15.22 -4.12 -12.77
C MET A 11 14.55 -5.50 -12.83
N LEU A 12 13.42 -5.63 -13.55
CA LEU A 12 12.87 -6.96 -13.82
C LEU A 12 13.93 -7.74 -14.58
N SER A 13 13.98 -9.05 -14.38
CA SER A 13 14.82 -9.88 -15.26
C SER A 13 14.38 -9.62 -16.71
N GLN A 14 15.34 -9.45 -17.62
CA GLN A 14 15.04 -9.23 -19.04
C GLN A 14 14.12 -10.32 -19.60
N ASN A 15 14.16 -11.52 -19.02
CA ASN A 15 13.26 -12.62 -19.33
C ASN A 15 11.79 -12.29 -19.03
N VAL A 16 11.45 -11.67 -17.89
CA VAL A 16 10.07 -11.26 -17.59
C VAL A 16 9.60 -10.18 -18.56
N ILE A 17 10.45 -9.19 -18.85
CA ILE A 17 10.13 -8.13 -19.80
C ILE A 17 9.90 -8.72 -21.21
N MET A 18 10.75 -9.65 -21.64
CA MET A 18 10.62 -10.31 -22.94
C MET A 18 9.34 -11.17 -23.02
N ILE A 19 9.07 -11.97 -21.99
CA ILE A 19 7.87 -12.81 -21.92
C ILE A 19 6.60 -11.95 -21.98
N ILE A 20 6.59 -10.79 -21.30
CA ILE A 20 5.44 -9.88 -21.35
C ILE A 20 5.39 -9.07 -22.66
N ALA A 21 6.52 -8.72 -23.27
CA ALA A 21 6.55 -8.08 -24.58
C ALA A 21 6.06 -9.03 -25.69
N GLU A 22 6.43 -10.30 -25.62
CA GLU A 22 5.96 -11.35 -26.51
C GLU A 22 4.45 -11.58 -26.31
N TYR A 23 3.98 -11.56 -25.06
CA TYR A 23 2.56 -11.60 -24.70
C TYR A 23 1.72 -10.51 -25.38
N ASN A 24 2.25 -9.28 -25.50
CA ASN A 24 1.55 -8.16 -26.14
C ASN A 24 1.32 -8.32 -27.64
N THR A 25 2.08 -9.18 -28.31
CA THR A 25 1.84 -9.49 -29.72
C THR A 25 0.80 -10.61 -29.91
N LEU A 26 0.51 -11.41 -28.88
CA LEU A 26 -0.32 -12.63 -28.92
C LEU A 26 -1.74 -12.50 -28.36
N ILE A 27 -2.06 -11.34 -27.78
CA ILE A 27 -3.20 -11.10 -26.90
C ILE A 27 -4.59 -11.37 -27.51
N ASN A 28 -4.73 -11.51 -28.83
CA ASN A 28 -6.01 -11.80 -29.46
C ASN A 28 -6.38 -13.30 -29.58
N THR A 29 -5.48 -14.27 -29.29
CA THR A 29 -5.81 -15.68 -29.57
C THR A 29 -5.29 -16.75 -28.59
N ARG A 30 -4.27 -16.49 -27.76
CA ARG A 30 -3.51 -17.57 -27.07
C ARG A 30 -3.13 -17.28 -25.61
N TRP A 31 -3.99 -16.60 -24.85
CA TRP A 31 -3.69 -16.23 -23.46
C TRP A 31 -3.43 -17.44 -22.53
N TYR A 32 -4.07 -18.60 -22.76
CA TYR A 32 -3.91 -19.81 -21.95
C TYR A 32 -2.59 -20.55 -22.20
N GLU A 33 -1.99 -20.42 -23.39
CA GLU A 33 -0.72 -21.07 -23.75
C GLU A 33 0.46 -20.48 -22.95
N ASN A 34 0.30 -19.30 -22.35
CA ASN A 34 1.37 -18.61 -21.62
C ASN A 34 1.48 -18.98 -20.14
N TRP A 35 0.48 -19.66 -19.57
CA TRP A 35 0.59 -20.15 -18.18
C TRP A 35 1.74 -21.15 -18.00
N SER A 36 2.16 -21.85 -19.06
CA SER A 36 3.35 -22.70 -19.00
C SER A 36 4.66 -21.91 -18.84
N LEU A 37 4.72 -20.65 -19.29
CA LEU A 37 5.92 -19.80 -19.15
C LEU A 37 6.18 -19.39 -17.70
N ARG A 38 5.15 -19.39 -16.85
CA ARG A 38 5.28 -19.21 -15.40
C ARG A 38 6.36 -20.12 -14.78
N ASN A 39 6.41 -21.38 -15.23
CA ASN A 39 7.36 -22.36 -14.72
C ASN A 39 8.81 -22.11 -15.17
N THR A 40 9.01 -21.23 -16.16
CA THR A 40 10.35 -20.84 -16.63
C THR A 40 10.95 -19.68 -15.83
N LEU A 41 10.11 -18.97 -15.05
CA LEU A 41 10.53 -17.88 -14.18
C LEU A 41 11.25 -18.45 -12.95
N GLN A 42 12.34 -17.80 -12.55
CA GLN A 42 13.24 -18.33 -11.52
C GLN A 42 12.81 -17.96 -10.09
N THR A 43 12.28 -16.76 -9.90
CA THR A 43 11.91 -16.24 -8.57
C THR A 43 10.40 -16.27 -8.38
N ASP A 44 9.95 -16.42 -7.12
CA ASP A 44 8.52 -16.31 -6.80
C ASP A 44 7.98 -14.90 -7.08
N GLU A 45 8.79 -13.87 -6.86
CA GLU A 45 8.44 -12.49 -7.21
C GLU A 45 8.15 -12.31 -8.71
N ASP A 46 9.02 -12.84 -9.59
CA ASP A 46 8.79 -12.77 -11.04
C ASP A 46 7.51 -13.52 -11.43
N ARG A 47 7.22 -14.65 -10.77
CA ARG A 47 5.99 -15.43 -11.00
C ARG A 47 4.76 -14.65 -10.58
N ASP A 48 4.77 -14.03 -9.41
CA ASP A 48 3.64 -13.25 -8.88
C ASP A 48 3.36 -12.01 -9.75
N ILE A 49 4.42 -11.30 -10.18
CA ILE A 49 4.30 -10.18 -11.12
C ILE A 49 3.73 -10.67 -12.46
N PHE A 50 4.25 -11.78 -12.98
CA PHE A 50 3.75 -12.37 -14.23
C PHE A 50 2.28 -12.74 -14.12
N GLU A 51 1.86 -13.46 -13.07
CA GLU A 51 0.47 -13.84 -12.84
C GLU A 51 -0.46 -12.62 -12.74
N CYS A 52 -0.07 -11.61 -11.95
CA CYS A 52 -0.85 -10.40 -11.80
C CYS A 52 -1.01 -9.68 -13.14
N VAL A 53 0.08 -9.53 -13.90
CA VAL A 53 0.01 -8.96 -15.26
C VAL A 53 -0.91 -9.81 -16.14
N GLN A 54 -0.82 -11.14 -16.13
CA GLN A 54 -1.69 -12.01 -16.94
C GLN A 54 -3.18 -11.80 -16.61
N ILE A 55 -3.54 -11.76 -15.33
CA ILE A 55 -4.93 -11.59 -14.87
C ILE A 55 -5.48 -10.24 -15.31
N VAL A 56 -4.74 -9.16 -15.04
CA VAL A 56 -5.15 -7.80 -15.38
C VAL A 56 -5.23 -7.62 -16.90
N SER A 57 -4.27 -8.20 -17.64
CA SER A 57 -4.28 -8.17 -19.11
C SER A 57 -5.51 -8.85 -19.70
N ARG A 58 -5.86 -10.04 -19.19
CA ARG A 58 -7.01 -10.80 -19.69
C ARG A 58 -8.29 -9.96 -19.63
N ASN A 59 -8.49 -9.25 -18.53
CA ASN A 59 -9.69 -8.46 -18.32
C ASN A 59 -9.66 -7.16 -19.14
N PHE A 60 -8.48 -6.62 -19.42
CA PHE A 60 -8.31 -5.48 -20.34
C PHE A 60 -8.78 -5.79 -21.77
N PHE A 61 -8.35 -6.93 -22.33
CA PHE A 61 -8.61 -7.24 -23.74
C PHE A 61 -9.96 -7.93 -24.00
N ASN A 62 -10.64 -8.41 -22.96
CA ASN A 62 -11.93 -9.08 -23.10
C ASN A 62 -13.14 -8.13 -23.21
N GLU A 63 -13.00 -6.82 -22.96
CA GLU A 63 -14.13 -5.89 -23.00
C GLU A 63 -13.89 -4.67 -23.91
N SER A 64 -14.64 -4.59 -25.01
CA SER A 64 -14.65 -3.44 -25.92
C SER A 64 -15.69 -2.41 -25.47
N ASN A 65 -15.31 -1.38 -24.69
CA ASN A 65 -16.17 -0.20 -24.46
C ASN A 65 -15.35 1.01 -23.96
N GLU A 66 -15.80 2.22 -24.33
CA GLU A 66 -15.28 3.51 -23.85
C GLU A 66 -15.20 3.56 -22.31
N LEU A 67 -14.06 4.06 -21.79
CA LEU A 67 -13.77 4.11 -20.37
C LEU A 67 -14.26 5.42 -19.76
N ASN A 68 -15.33 5.39 -18.98
CA ASN A 68 -15.59 6.43 -17.98
C ASN A 68 -14.83 6.13 -16.67
N GLU A 69 -14.80 7.07 -15.72
CA GLU A 69 -14.04 6.95 -14.45
C GLU A 69 -14.37 5.66 -13.68
N ASP A 70 -15.66 5.37 -13.46
CA ASP A 70 -16.08 4.16 -12.74
C ASP A 70 -15.61 2.89 -13.45
N THR A 71 -15.71 2.87 -14.78
CA THR A 71 -15.25 1.73 -15.59
C THR A 71 -13.72 1.57 -15.50
N PHE A 72 -12.97 2.67 -15.48
CA PHE A 72 -11.52 2.64 -15.32
C PHE A 72 -11.10 2.15 -13.92
N VAL A 73 -11.77 2.62 -12.87
CA VAL A 73 -11.49 2.18 -11.49
C VAL A 73 -11.75 0.69 -11.33
N HIS A 74 -12.91 0.22 -11.78
CA HIS A 74 -13.28 -1.18 -11.63
C HIS A 74 -12.48 -2.12 -12.55
N ARG A 75 -12.13 -1.69 -13.76
CA ARG A 75 -11.36 -2.53 -14.69
C ARG A 75 -9.88 -2.63 -14.32
N TYR A 76 -9.24 -1.51 -13.99
CA TYR A 76 -7.78 -1.45 -13.83
C TYR A 76 -7.37 -1.42 -12.38
N CYS A 77 -7.85 -0.43 -11.66
CA CYS A 77 -7.34 -0.14 -10.32
C CYS A 77 -7.78 -1.22 -9.34
N HIS A 78 -9.06 -1.59 -9.38
CA HIS A 78 -9.62 -2.60 -8.49
C HIS A 78 -8.90 -3.94 -8.62
N GLN A 79 -8.71 -4.44 -9.85
CA GLN A 79 -8.07 -5.74 -10.08
C GLN A 79 -6.60 -5.75 -9.68
N ILE A 80 -5.84 -4.70 -10.03
CA ILE A 80 -4.43 -4.61 -9.62
C ILE A 80 -4.32 -4.54 -8.09
N LEU A 81 -5.16 -3.72 -7.45
CA LEU A 81 -5.17 -3.56 -6.00
C LEU A 81 -5.58 -4.87 -5.30
N GLU A 82 -6.60 -5.56 -5.79
CA GLU A 82 -7.08 -6.83 -5.23
C GLU A 82 -6.06 -7.95 -5.42
N GLU A 83 -5.43 -8.06 -6.59
CA GLU A 83 -4.40 -9.08 -6.83
C GLU A 83 -3.16 -8.88 -5.96
N ILE A 84 -2.80 -7.64 -5.65
CA ILE A 84 -1.58 -7.34 -4.87
C ILE A 84 -1.86 -7.31 -3.36
N PHE A 85 -2.92 -6.63 -2.95
CA PHE A 85 -3.25 -6.44 -1.53
C PHE A 85 -4.26 -7.47 -1.01
N GLY A 86 -4.95 -8.21 -1.88
CA GLY A 86 -5.88 -9.28 -1.46
C GLY A 86 -5.22 -10.66 -1.33
N LYS A 87 -4.05 -10.87 -1.94
CA LYS A 87 -3.24 -12.11 -1.79
C LYS A 87 -2.33 -12.11 -0.57
N THR A 88 -2.14 -10.97 0.08
CA THR A 88 -1.29 -10.78 1.25
C THR A 88 -2.11 -10.88 2.53
N ASP A 89 -1.46 -10.81 3.70
CA ASP A 89 -2.14 -10.71 5.02
C ASP A 89 -2.93 -9.40 5.20
N PHE A 90 -3.02 -8.59 4.13
CA PHE A 90 -3.72 -7.33 4.13
C PHE A 90 -5.20 -7.50 3.77
N ALA A 91 -6.00 -6.57 4.28
CA ALA A 91 -7.38 -6.39 3.87
C ALA A 91 -7.50 -5.10 3.07
N LEU A 92 -7.81 -5.22 1.77
CA LEU A 92 -8.24 -4.11 0.93
C LEU A 92 -9.71 -3.78 1.24
N VAL A 93 -9.97 -2.55 1.67
CA VAL A 93 -11.32 -2.09 2.05
C VAL A 93 -11.68 -0.86 1.22
N TRP A 94 -12.70 -1.01 0.37
CA TRP A 94 -13.33 0.08 -0.39
C TRP A 94 -14.18 0.98 0.53
N ALA A 95 -14.82 2.02 -0.01
CA ALA A 95 -15.54 3.10 0.67
C ALA A 95 -16.75 2.71 1.57
N ASN A 96 -16.68 1.60 2.29
CA ASN A 96 -17.73 1.04 3.15
C ASN A 96 -17.75 1.62 4.58
N GLY A 97 -16.94 2.63 4.91
CA GLY A 97 -16.89 3.21 6.25
C GLY A 97 -15.85 4.31 6.43
N GLU A 98 -16.01 5.11 7.49
CA GLU A 98 -15.04 6.15 7.89
C GLU A 98 -13.70 5.52 8.27
N SER A 99 -12.60 6.20 7.93
CA SER A 99 -11.28 5.83 8.43
C SER A 99 -11.23 6.08 9.94
N LYS A 100 -10.72 5.09 10.70
CA LYS A 100 -10.56 5.24 12.16
C LYS A 100 -9.58 6.36 12.47
N SER A 101 -8.49 6.44 11.70
CA SER A 101 -7.48 7.48 11.87
C SER A 101 -8.02 8.88 11.64
N SER A 102 -8.98 9.03 10.70
CA SER A 102 -9.68 10.30 10.54
C SER A 102 -10.67 10.58 11.66
N LYS A 103 -11.40 9.58 12.15
CA LYS A 103 -12.42 9.75 13.17
C LYS A 103 -11.82 10.19 14.51
N GLU A 104 -10.71 9.58 14.92
CA GLU A 104 -10.05 9.90 16.19
C GLU A 104 -9.50 11.33 16.21
N ARG A 105 -8.96 11.82 15.08
CA ARG A 105 -8.56 13.22 14.96
C ARG A 105 -9.76 14.18 15.07
N TRP A 106 -10.84 13.90 14.35
CA TRP A 106 -11.97 14.84 14.27
C TRP A 106 -12.79 14.90 15.56
N ALA A 107 -12.74 13.85 16.38
CA ALA A 107 -13.25 13.88 17.74
C ALA A 107 -12.54 14.92 18.62
N LEU A 108 -11.24 15.18 18.39
CA LEU A 108 -10.48 16.24 19.07
C LEU A 108 -10.87 17.65 18.58
N ASP A 109 -11.32 17.76 17.33
CA ASP A 109 -11.76 19.02 16.70
C ASP A 109 -13.27 19.30 16.89
N GLY A 110 -13.98 18.49 17.69
CA GLY A 110 -15.41 18.67 17.97
C GLY A 110 -16.36 18.24 16.84
N ASN A 111 -15.88 17.50 15.84
CA ASN A 111 -16.68 16.96 14.75
C ASN A 111 -17.05 15.48 14.97
N ASN A 112 -18.32 15.15 14.69
CA ASN A 112 -18.88 13.81 14.99
C ASN A 112 -18.64 12.73 13.90
N HIS A 113 -18.05 13.09 12.75
CA HIS A 113 -17.91 12.21 11.59
C HIS A 113 -16.49 12.27 11.03
N GLY A 114 -15.87 11.10 10.82
CA GLY A 114 -14.58 10.98 10.14
C GLY A 114 -14.72 11.09 8.62
N ARG A 115 -13.62 11.42 7.94
CA ARG A 115 -13.56 11.39 6.48
C ARG A 115 -13.40 9.94 5.98
N LYS A 116 -13.89 9.71 4.76
CA LYS A 116 -13.81 8.42 4.07
C LYS A 116 -12.78 8.51 2.93
N PRO A 117 -11.74 7.65 2.93
CA PRO A 117 -10.94 7.42 1.73
C PRO A 117 -11.73 6.55 0.74
N ASP A 118 -11.38 6.61 -0.54
CA ASP A 118 -12.03 5.79 -1.58
C ASP A 118 -11.69 4.31 -1.41
N PHE A 119 -10.45 4.02 -0.96
CA PHE A 119 -10.04 2.72 -0.47
C PHE A 119 -8.93 2.84 0.59
N ARG A 120 -8.67 1.76 1.32
CA ARG A 120 -7.57 1.65 2.27
C ARG A 120 -7.09 0.21 2.40
N VAL A 121 -5.83 0.03 2.78
CA VAL A 121 -5.26 -1.29 3.07
C VAL A 121 -4.94 -1.37 4.55
N LEU A 122 -5.42 -2.45 5.16
CA LEU A 122 -5.39 -2.68 6.60
C LEU A 122 -4.62 -3.97 6.91
N GLU A 123 -4.03 -4.04 8.09
CA GLU A 123 -3.60 -5.31 8.68
C GLU A 123 -4.11 -5.42 10.11
N LYS A 124 -4.46 -6.63 10.55
CA LYS A 124 -4.86 -6.89 11.92
C LYS A 124 -3.61 -7.07 12.79
N ILE A 125 -3.38 -6.15 13.72
CA ILE A 125 -2.24 -6.16 14.65
C ILE A 125 -2.76 -5.88 16.07
N ASP A 126 -2.46 -6.78 17.02
CA ASP A 126 -2.88 -6.66 18.43
C ASP A 126 -4.41 -6.44 18.57
N ASP A 127 -5.17 -7.33 17.91
CA ASP A 127 -6.64 -7.30 17.79
C ASP A 127 -7.28 -6.04 17.19
N ALA A 128 -6.48 -5.09 16.70
CA ALA A 128 -6.94 -3.90 16.01
C ALA A 128 -6.58 -3.93 14.52
N ASN A 129 -7.52 -3.53 13.67
CA ASN A 129 -7.22 -3.22 12.27
C ASN A 129 -6.52 -1.88 12.20
N ARG A 130 -5.29 -1.87 11.70
CA ARG A 130 -4.45 -0.67 11.51
C ARG A 130 -4.33 -0.36 10.03
N GLU A 131 -4.35 0.93 9.69
CA GLU A 131 -4.44 1.42 8.31
C GLU A 131 -3.05 1.83 7.80
N PHE A 132 -2.48 1.16 6.79
CA PHE A 132 -1.12 1.44 6.32
C PHE A 132 -1.06 2.10 4.94
N LEU A 133 -2.16 2.04 4.19
CA LEU A 133 -2.30 2.67 2.89
C LEU A 133 -3.68 3.32 2.76
N PHE A 134 -3.71 4.51 2.18
CA PHE A 134 -4.94 5.22 1.84
C PHE A 134 -5.00 5.51 0.35
N GLY A 135 -6.20 5.48 -0.21
CA GLY A 135 -6.46 5.68 -1.62
C GLY A 135 -7.47 6.79 -1.88
N GLU A 136 -7.14 7.69 -2.80
CA GLU A 136 -8.08 8.66 -3.36
C GLU A 136 -8.10 8.53 -4.88
N ILE A 137 -9.29 8.56 -5.45
CA ILE A 137 -9.54 8.47 -6.88
C ILE A 137 -10.26 9.74 -7.32
N LYS A 138 -9.80 10.34 -8.41
CA LYS A 138 -10.36 11.56 -8.98
C LYS A 138 -10.40 11.49 -10.53
N PRO A 139 -11.33 12.20 -11.17
CA PRO A 139 -11.41 12.26 -12.63
C PRO A 139 -10.20 12.96 -13.28
N SER A 140 -10.02 12.78 -14.60
CA SER A 140 -8.87 13.32 -15.35
C SER A 140 -8.88 14.85 -15.54
N ALA A 141 -10.06 15.49 -15.54
CA ALA A 141 -10.23 16.93 -15.76
C ALA A 141 -9.95 17.81 -14.51
N TYR A 142 -9.23 17.28 -13.53
CA TYR A 142 -9.26 17.75 -12.15
C TYR A 142 -7.97 18.47 -11.76
N THR A 143 -7.75 19.70 -12.25
CA THR A 143 -6.46 20.42 -12.11
C THR A 143 -6.32 21.25 -10.82
N ASP A 144 -7.35 21.97 -10.37
CA ASP A 144 -7.28 22.84 -9.17
C ASP A 144 -7.42 22.10 -7.82
N ILE A 145 -7.76 20.81 -7.85
CA ILE A 145 -8.16 20.03 -6.67
C ILE A 145 -7.16 18.90 -6.35
N ILE A 146 -6.08 18.80 -7.14
CA ILE A 146 -4.94 17.91 -6.82
C ILE A 146 -4.37 18.28 -5.44
N SER A 147 -4.24 19.57 -5.14
CA SER A 147 -3.75 20.04 -3.83
C SER A 147 -4.65 19.59 -2.69
N LYS A 148 -5.97 19.74 -2.81
CA LYS A 148 -6.94 19.31 -1.78
C LYS A 148 -6.95 17.78 -1.60
N SER A 149 -6.81 17.02 -2.68
CA SER A 149 -6.79 15.56 -2.62
C SER A 149 -5.51 15.06 -1.97
N VAL A 150 -4.36 15.68 -2.28
CA VAL A 150 -3.08 15.39 -1.61
C VAL A 150 -3.15 15.77 -0.13
N ILE A 151 -3.73 16.93 0.22
CA ILE A 151 -3.92 17.34 1.62
C ILE A 151 -4.81 16.34 2.36
N LYS A 152 -5.94 15.95 1.79
CA LYS A 152 -6.85 14.95 2.37
C LYS A 152 -6.13 13.61 2.57
N LEU A 153 -5.33 13.18 1.60
CA LEU A 153 -4.55 11.95 1.68
C LEU A 153 -3.48 12.04 2.78
N ALA A 154 -2.72 13.14 2.83
CA ALA A 154 -1.72 13.40 3.86
C ALA A 154 -2.34 13.45 5.26
N GLU A 155 -3.54 14.02 5.40
CA GLU A 155 -4.30 14.00 6.65
C GLU A 155 -4.59 12.57 7.11
N PHE A 156 -5.05 11.67 6.23
CA PHE A 156 -5.28 10.27 6.60
C PHE A 156 -3.99 9.57 7.00
N MET A 157 -2.93 9.71 6.20
CA MET A 157 -1.63 9.08 6.46
C MET A 157 -1.06 9.53 7.80
N LYS A 158 -1.05 10.85 8.06
CA LYS A 158 -0.66 11.43 9.36
C LYS A 158 -1.46 10.82 10.50
N GLY A 159 -2.77 10.63 10.32
CA GLY A 159 -3.65 10.17 11.39
C GLY A 159 -3.31 8.75 11.79
N SER A 160 -3.00 7.90 10.81
CA SER A 160 -2.59 6.54 11.11
C SER A 160 -1.23 6.49 11.79
N LEU A 161 -0.30 7.33 11.34
CA LEU A 161 1.00 7.47 11.96
C LEU A 161 0.88 7.93 13.43
N ASP A 162 0.01 8.89 13.73
CA ASP A 162 -0.28 9.35 15.09
C ASP A 162 -0.78 8.21 15.97
N LEU A 163 -1.67 7.35 15.46
CA LEU A 163 -2.19 6.20 16.21
C LEU A 163 -1.12 5.15 16.52
N ILE A 164 -0.16 4.99 15.61
CA ILE A 164 0.97 4.08 15.81
C ILE A 164 1.92 4.66 16.86
N ILE A 165 2.29 5.93 16.73
CA ILE A 165 3.18 6.63 17.67
C ILE A 165 2.58 6.67 19.08
N ASN A 166 1.29 7.00 19.20
CA ASN A 166 0.61 7.03 20.50
C ASN A 166 0.57 5.67 21.20
N ARG A 167 0.73 4.56 20.46
CA ARG A 167 0.69 3.21 21.02
C ARG A 167 2.06 2.73 21.48
N CYS A 168 3.13 3.06 20.75
CA CYS A 168 4.46 2.45 20.91
C CYS A 168 5.59 3.46 21.12
N ASP A 169 5.26 4.72 21.42
CA ASP A 169 6.15 5.88 21.31
C ASP A 169 6.73 6.04 19.88
N TYR A 170 7.53 7.09 19.66
CA TYR A 170 8.11 7.34 18.34
C TYR A 170 9.07 6.22 17.95
N ILE A 171 8.75 5.57 16.82
CA ILE A 171 9.58 4.55 16.19
C ILE A 171 10.16 5.14 14.90
N VAL A 172 11.49 5.18 14.84
CA VAL A 172 12.22 5.58 13.63
C VAL A 172 11.87 4.61 12.49
N SER A 173 11.67 5.15 11.28
CA SER A 173 11.39 4.39 10.05
C SER A 173 9.97 3.83 9.91
N ILE A 174 8.99 4.31 10.68
CA ILE A 174 7.58 4.04 10.36
C ILE A 174 7.11 5.04 9.30
N GLU A 175 6.60 4.49 8.20
CA GLU A 175 6.04 5.25 7.10
C GLU A 175 4.60 4.80 6.83
N ILE A 176 3.73 5.74 6.48
CA ILE A 176 2.37 5.44 6.00
C ILE A 176 2.25 5.90 4.55
N TYR A 177 1.60 5.09 3.73
CA TYR A 177 1.56 5.31 2.29
C TYR A 177 0.22 5.86 1.82
N GLY A 178 0.25 6.53 0.67
CA GLY A 178 -0.94 7.11 0.04
C GLY A 178 -0.87 6.98 -1.47
N ILE A 179 -1.99 6.62 -2.09
CA ILE A 179 -2.12 6.51 -3.54
C ILE A 179 -3.21 7.46 -4.02
N LEU A 180 -2.84 8.33 -4.96
CA LEU A 180 -3.76 9.22 -5.65
C LEU A 180 -3.83 8.83 -7.12
N ILE A 181 -5.03 8.46 -7.56
CA ILE A 181 -5.33 8.11 -8.95
C ILE A 181 -6.12 9.26 -9.56
N CYS A 182 -5.58 9.93 -10.57
CA CYS A 182 -6.22 11.05 -11.26
C CYS A 182 -6.35 10.70 -12.74
N GLY A 183 -7.51 10.17 -13.15
CA GLY A 183 -7.66 9.58 -14.47
C GLY A 183 -6.61 8.49 -14.72
N ASP A 184 -5.74 8.69 -15.70
CA ASP A 184 -4.66 7.79 -16.08
C ASP A 184 -3.36 8.01 -15.29
N ILE A 185 -3.30 8.96 -14.36
CA ILE A 185 -2.09 9.24 -13.58
C ILE A 185 -2.21 8.62 -12.19
N ILE A 186 -1.28 7.74 -11.82
CA ILE A 186 -1.08 7.29 -10.44
C ILE A 186 0.06 8.10 -9.81
N LYS A 187 -0.16 8.57 -8.59
CA LYS A 187 0.87 9.14 -7.72
C LYS A 187 0.91 8.37 -6.41
N ILE A 188 2.12 8.07 -5.94
CA ILE A 188 2.35 7.37 -4.69
C ILE A 188 3.14 8.27 -3.76
N PHE A 189 2.67 8.38 -2.53
CA PHE A 189 3.23 9.19 -1.47
C PHE A 189 3.56 8.32 -0.26
N ASN A 190 4.50 8.79 0.54
CA ASN A 190 4.65 8.35 1.92
C ASN A 190 4.60 9.55 2.87
N ILE A 191 4.32 9.28 4.14
CA ILE A 191 4.53 10.19 5.24
C ILE A 191 5.36 9.50 6.31
N ASP A 192 6.33 10.22 6.86
CA ASP A 192 7.05 9.86 8.07
C ASP A 192 6.96 11.01 9.09
N LEU A 193 7.47 10.77 10.29
CA LEU A 193 7.72 11.82 11.28
C LEU A 193 9.22 11.99 11.42
N ALA A 194 9.73 13.17 11.08
CA ALA A 194 11.14 13.47 11.19
C ALA A 194 11.56 13.79 12.63
N TYR A 195 12.88 13.79 12.85
CA TYR A 195 13.48 13.96 14.18
C TYR A 195 13.12 15.29 14.87
N ASP A 196 12.74 16.32 14.11
CA ASP A 196 12.30 17.62 14.63
C ASP A 196 10.80 17.68 14.96
N GLY A 197 10.09 16.56 14.85
CA GLY A 197 8.65 16.48 15.10
C GLY A 197 7.80 17.02 13.95
N LEU A 198 8.40 17.24 12.77
CA LEU A 198 7.67 17.63 11.55
C LEU A 198 7.35 16.40 10.70
N TYR A 199 6.12 16.34 10.19
CA TYR A 199 5.73 15.30 9.24
C TYR A 199 6.27 15.63 7.85
N HIS A 200 6.95 14.70 7.20
CA HIS A 200 7.35 14.86 5.80
C HIS A 200 6.48 14.01 4.90
N CYS A 201 5.71 14.67 4.03
CA CYS A 201 4.95 13.99 2.98
C CYS A 201 5.73 14.09 1.67
N SER A 202 6.22 12.96 1.16
CA SER A 202 7.02 12.92 -0.07
C SER A 202 6.27 12.24 -1.21
N LEU A 203 6.39 12.77 -2.43
CA LEU A 203 5.96 12.07 -3.65
C LEU A 203 7.06 11.08 -4.01
N LEU A 204 6.78 9.79 -3.88
CA LEU A 204 7.70 8.73 -4.24
C LEU A 204 7.70 8.46 -5.75
N LEU A 205 6.51 8.45 -6.36
CA LEU A 205 6.39 8.03 -7.75
C LEU A 205 5.19 8.63 -8.46
N LYS A 206 5.32 8.84 -9.77
CA LYS A 206 4.27 9.27 -10.69
C LYS A 206 4.32 8.40 -11.95
N ILE A 207 3.18 7.82 -12.34
CA ILE A 207 3.08 6.82 -13.41
C ILE A 207 1.88 7.15 -14.28
N LEU A 208 1.99 6.84 -15.57
CA LEU A 208 0.88 6.88 -16.52
C LEU A 208 0.36 5.46 -16.75
N LEU A 209 -0.94 5.23 -16.54
CA LEU A 209 -1.62 4.00 -16.94
C LEU A 209 -1.86 3.98 -18.44
N SER A 210 -1.87 2.77 -18.97
CA SER A 210 -2.29 2.48 -20.33
C SER A 210 -3.80 2.61 -20.43
N THR A 211 -4.28 3.69 -21.03
CA THR A 211 -5.69 3.84 -21.44
C THR A 211 -5.94 3.34 -22.86
N GLU A 212 -4.88 3.08 -23.62
CA GLU A 212 -4.91 2.58 -24.99
C GLU A 212 -4.02 1.33 -25.15
N ASN A 213 -4.37 0.46 -26.10
CA ASN A 213 -3.65 -0.76 -26.42
C ASN A 213 -2.15 -0.53 -26.69
N LEU A 214 -1.80 0.60 -27.34
CA LEU A 214 -0.43 0.97 -27.70
C LEU A 214 0.49 1.16 -26.49
N ASN A 215 -0.06 1.50 -25.33
CA ASN A 215 0.69 1.76 -24.12
C ASN A 215 0.63 0.59 -23.12
N PHE A 216 0.02 -0.54 -23.48
CA PHE A 216 -0.28 -1.64 -22.55
C PHE A 216 0.93 -2.15 -21.74
N LEU A 217 2.15 -2.06 -22.29
CA LEU A 217 3.39 -2.38 -21.55
C LEU A 217 3.55 -1.61 -20.23
N ASN A 218 2.95 -0.42 -20.08
CA ASN A 218 3.02 0.33 -18.83
C ASN A 218 2.33 -0.41 -17.66
N ILE A 219 1.44 -1.36 -17.93
CA ILE A 219 0.78 -2.16 -16.88
C ILE A 219 1.78 -2.98 -16.07
N VAL A 220 2.87 -3.44 -16.70
CA VAL A 220 3.95 -4.17 -16.03
C VAL A 220 4.62 -3.27 -15.00
N THR A 221 4.92 -2.04 -15.41
CA THR A 221 5.50 -1.02 -14.56
C THR A 221 4.56 -0.69 -13.39
N VAL A 222 3.26 -0.54 -13.66
CA VAL A 222 2.24 -0.27 -12.64
C VAL A 222 2.16 -1.41 -11.62
N VAL A 223 2.00 -2.67 -12.06
CA VAL A 223 1.93 -3.85 -11.18
C VAL A 223 3.17 -3.97 -10.32
N LYS A 224 4.35 -3.81 -10.91
CA LYS A 224 5.62 -3.85 -10.20
C LYS A 224 5.70 -2.81 -9.08
N ILE A 225 5.24 -1.60 -9.36
CA ILE A 225 5.26 -0.51 -8.37
C ILE A 225 4.31 -0.80 -7.22
N TYR A 226 3.09 -1.26 -7.50
CA TYR A 226 2.16 -1.64 -6.44
C TYR A 226 2.72 -2.80 -5.60
N ASN A 227 3.38 -3.78 -6.22
CA ASN A 227 4.09 -4.85 -5.51
C ASN A 227 5.22 -4.30 -4.62
N GLN A 228 5.97 -3.32 -5.11
CA GLN A 228 6.99 -2.65 -4.30
C GLN A 228 6.38 -1.89 -3.12
N CYS A 229 5.25 -1.21 -3.31
CA CYS A 229 4.51 -0.57 -2.23
C CYS A 229 4.01 -1.58 -1.20
N SER A 230 3.51 -2.74 -1.63
CA SER A 230 3.12 -3.84 -0.76
C SER A 230 4.28 -4.31 0.11
N LYS A 231 5.48 -4.49 -0.47
CA LYS A 231 6.70 -4.85 0.28
C LYS A 231 7.10 -3.79 1.30
N PHE A 232 6.98 -2.51 0.96
CA PHE A 232 7.26 -1.44 1.91
C PHE A 232 6.31 -1.46 3.10
N ILE A 233 5.00 -1.59 2.85
CA ILE A 233 3.98 -1.74 3.90
C ILE A 233 4.30 -2.95 4.78
N SER A 234 4.62 -4.12 4.18
CA SER A 234 5.03 -5.32 4.93
C SER A 234 6.25 -5.06 5.82
N THR A 235 7.22 -4.31 5.33
CA THR A 235 8.43 -3.97 6.09
C THR A 235 8.10 -3.08 7.29
N THR A 236 7.29 -2.03 7.08
CA THR A 236 6.80 -1.16 8.16
C THR A 236 6.07 -1.97 9.23
N ILE A 237 5.24 -2.91 8.80
CA ILE A 237 4.49 -3.81 9.68
C ILE A 237 5.41 -4.71 10.51
N ILE A 238 6.43 -5.31 9.89
CA ILE A 238 7.40 -6.17 10.58
C ILE A 238 8.14 -5.36 11.64
N ILE A 239 8.57 -4.15 11.31
CA ILE A 239 9.22 -3.23 12.25
C ILE A 239 8.26 -2.97 13.42
N PHE A 240 7.02 -2.55 13.12
CA PHE A 240 6.03 -2.25 14.15
C PHE A 240 5.72 -3.44 15.07
N LYS A 241 5.52 -4.65 14.51
CA LYS A 241 5.33 -5.89 15.29
C LYS A 241 6.53 -6.22 16.17
N SER A 242 7.74 -5.97 15.69
CA SER A 242 8.98 -6.19 16.45
C SER A 242 9.04 -5.28 17.68
N PHE A 243 8.62 -4.02 17.54
CA PHE A 243 8.54 -3.09 18.68
C PHE A 243 7.46 -3.50 19.69
N LEU A 244 6.28 -3.92 19.24
CA LEU A 244 5.22 -4.43 20.13
C LEU A 244 5.69 -5.65 20.96
N LEU A 245 6.43 -6.57 20.34
CA LEU A 245 6.99 -7.73 21.03
C LEU A 245 7.99 -7.33 22.12
N LEU A 246 8.87 -6.36 21.84
CA LEU A 246 9.83 -5.84 22.81
C LEU A 246 9.12 -5.17 24.00
N GLU A 247 8.03 -4.44 23.76
CA GLU A 247 7.24 -3.81 24.82
C GLU A 247 6.59 -4.87 25.74
N ILE A 248 5.99 -5.92 25.16
CA ILE A 248 5.40 -7.03 25.91
C ILE A 248 6.46 -7.77 26.75
N GLU A 249 7.63 -8.06 26.17
CA GLU A 249 8.74 -8.68 26.90
C GLU A 249 9.24 -7.80 28.06
N PHE A 250 9.30 -6.48 27.85
CA PHE A 250 9.72 -5.55 28.88
C PHE A 250 8.73 -5.50 30.05
N VAL A 251 7.42 -5.40 29.75
CA VAL A 251 6.35 -5.40 30.75
C VAL A 251 6.31 -6.73 31.54
N THR A 252 6.41 -7.87 30.86
CA THR A 252 6.42 -9.19 31.52
C THR A 252 7.65 -9.40 32.41
N LYS A 253 8.84 -8.93 31.99
CA LYS A 253 10.05 -8.93 32.83
C LYS A 253 9.94 -8.00 34.04
N LYS A 254 9.24 -6.86 33.91
CA LYS A 254 9.02 -5.94 35.02
C LYS A 254 8.06 -6.54 36.06
N ASN A 255 6.96 -7.14 35.62
CA ASN A 255 5.97 -7.75 36.50
C ASN A 255 6.54 -8.95 37.28
N THR A 256 7.35 -9.80 36.63
CA THR A 256 8.03 -10.93 37.31
C THR A 256 9.07 -10.48 38.34
N ARG A 257 9.70 -9.31 38.16
CA ARG A 257 10.59 -8.70 39.18
C ARG A 257 9.83 -8.12 40.38
N THR A 258 8.66 -7.52 40.17
CA THR A 258 7.85 -7.00 41.28
C THR A 258 7.20 -8.11 42.09
N ASP A 259 6.79 -9.21 41.44
CA ASP A 259 6.23 -10.38 42.15
C ASP A 259 7.28 -11.07 43.02
N SER A 260 8.53 -11.18 42.53
CA SER A 260 9.65 -11.74 43.30
C SER A 260 10.13 -10.85 44.46
N GLN A 261 9.95 -9.52 44.37
CA GLN A 261 10.19 -8.61 45.51
C GLN A 261 9.08 -8.68 46.58
N SER A 262 7.82 -8.82 46.17
CA SER A 262 6.68 -8.95 47.12
C SER A 262 6.68 -10.25 47.95
N LEU A 263 7.35 -11.30 47.46
CA LEU A 263 7.56 -12.56 48.17
C LEU A 263 8.74 -12.51 49.16
N GLY A 264 9.68 -11.57 48.97
CA GLY A 264 10.83 -11.38 49.87
C GLY A 264 10.51 -10.56 51.12
N ASP A 265 9.56 -9.62 51.03
CA ASP A 265 9.21 -8.71 52.13
C ASP A 265 8.19 -9.28 53.13
N ASN A 266 7.64 -10.48 52.85
CA ASN A 266 6.72 -11.19 53.76
C ASN A 266 7.40 -12.33 54.57
N MET A 267 8.74 -12.41 54.57
CA MET A 267 9.52 -13.38 55.35
C MET A 267 10.55 -12.73 56.28
N LEU A 268 10.25 -11.56 56.85
CA LEU A 268 11.02 -10.96 57.95
C LEU A 268 10.11 -10.50 59.09
#